data_AF-A0A9N9PTG6-F1
#
_entry.id   AF-A0A9N9PTG6-F1
#
_cell.length_a   1.000
_cell.length_b   1.000
_cell.length_c   1.000
_cell.angle_alpha   90.00
_cell.angle_beta   90.00
_cell.angle_gamma   90.00
#
_symmetry.space_group_name_H-M   'P 1'
#
loop_
_entity.id
_entity.type
_entity.pdbx_description
1 polymer ?
#
loop_
_entity_poly.entity_id
_entity_poly.type
_entity_poly.pdbx_seq_one_letter_code
_entity_poly.pdbx_strand_id
1 'polypeptide(L)'
;MSSEQELRHRHQRKLQIALDWIGNFDIEEETATMFSLRPIPVQKATTTILTRCLSTSSPSRLLAISTTKLPTTPLRQTPRNSRRLAHAPFTRTYTSKSSADSLIETLQDQYFTACDEFEIASEETEKKSVYGPGDREAAREELNKLKSMFEDACKGENGEEIKNRIGNRIRELDNAVQALERSALEE
;
A
#
# COMPACT_ATOMS: atom_id res chain seq x y z
N MET A 1 5.02 15.37 -41.23
CA MET A 1 5.69 14.17 -40.67
C MET A 1 4.59 13.16 -40.36
N SER A 2 4.73 11.94 -40.88
CA SER A 2 3.62 10.98 -41.00
C SER A 2 3.18 10.45 -39.64
N SER A 3 1.88 10.43 -39.36
CA SER A 3 1.26 9.98 -38.11
C SER A 3 1.72 8.57 -37.68
N GLU A 4 2.12 7.74 -38.64
CA GLU A 4 2.72 6.43 -38.39
C GLU A 4 4.10 6.49 -37.73
N GLN A 5 4.91 7.51 -37.98
CA GLN A 5 6.21 7.66 -37.33
C GLN A 5 6.06 8.11 -35.88
N GLU A 6 5.09 8.97 -35.58
CA GLU A 6 4.74 9.37 -34.22
C GLU A 6 4.27 8.15 -33.40
N LEU A 7 3.41 7.31 -33.98
CA LEU A 7 2.92 6.07 -33.36
C LEU A 7 4.06 5.06 -33.10
N ARG A 8 4.94 4.85 -34.08
CA ARG A 8 6.12 3.98 -33.90
C ARG A 8 7.07 4.52 -32.85
N HIS A 9 7.24 5.84 -32.76
CA HIS A 9 8.12 6.46 -31.78
C HIS A 9 7.53 6.38 -30.36
N ARG A 10 6.22 6.57 -30.21
CA ARG A 10 5.49 6.30 -28.96
C ARG A 10 5.58 4.82 -28.56
N HIS A 11 5.43 3.91 -29.51
CA HIS A 11 5.55 2.47 -29.27
C HIS A 11 6.98 2.07 -28.87
N GLN A 12 8.01 2.64 -29.51
CA GLN A 12 9.40 2.45 -29.11
C GLN A 12 9.68 2.99 -27.71
N ARG A 13 9.14 4.16 -27.35
CA ARG A 13 9.27 4.69 -25.99
C ARG A 13 8.56 3.81 -24.96
N LYS A 14 7.36 3.29 -25.27
CA LYS A 14 6.65 2.30 -24.43
C LYS A 14 7.51 1.04 -24.21
N LEU A 15 8.16 0.52 -25.24
CA LEU A 15 9.05 -0.65 -25.13
C LEU A 15 10.34 -0.33 -24.36
N GLN A 16 10.91 0.86 -24.54
CA GLN A 16 12.07 1.31 -23.78
C GLN A 16 11.76 1.44 -22.29
N ILE A 17 10.59 1.99 -21.94
CA ILE A 17 10.10 2.08 -20.55
C ILE A 17 9.93 0.68 -19.95
N ALA A 18 9.37 -0.28 -20.70
CA ALA A 18 9.22 -1.66 -20.24
C ALA A 18 10.57 -2.36 -19.99
N LEU A 19 11.56 -2.13 -20.86
CA LEU A 19 12.91 -2.70 -20.74
C LEU A 19 13.73 -2.03 -19.62
N ASP A 20 13.68 -0.70 -19.52
CA ASP A 20 14.39 0.04 -18.48
C ASP A 20 13.79 -0.22 -17.09
N TRP A 21 12.49 -0.50 -16.99
CA TRP A 21 11.85 -0.85 -15.71
C TRP A 21 12.23 -2.25 -15.20
N ILE A 22 12.47 -3.21 -16.10
CA ILE A 22 13.00 -4.54 -15.75
C ILE A 22 14.47 -4.45 -15.30
N GLY A 23 15.25 -3.49 -15.83
CA GLY A 23 16.68 -3.35 -15.51
C GLY A 23 17.07 -2.38 -14.38
N ASN A 24 16.29 -1.33 -14.11
CA ASN A 24 16.67 -0.26 -13.16
C ASN A 24 16.08 -0.39 -11.74
N PHE A 25 15.39 -1.49 -11.43
CA PHE A 25 14.88 -1.74 -10.07
C PHE A 25 15.65 -2.84 -9.31
N ASP A 26 16.84 -3.21 -9.79
CA ASP A 26 17.87 -3.84 -8.97
C ASP A 26 18.74 -2.73 -8.35
N ILE A 27 18.33 -2.25 -7.17
CA ILE A 27 19.28 -1.63 -6.23
C ILE A 27 19.49 -2.65 -5.13
N GLU A 28 20.52 -3.46 -5.37
CA GLU A 28 21.55 -3.92 -4.44
C GLU A 28 21.17 -3.93 -2.95
N GLU A 29 20.99 -5.14 -2.43
CA GLU A 29 21.59 -5.49 -1.15
C GLU A 29 23.09 -5.09 -1.14
N GLU A 30 23.57 -4.67 0.03
CA GLU A 30 24.96 -4.29 0.36
C GLU A 30 25.38 -2.83 0.15
N THR A 31 25.17 -2.04 1.21
CA THR A 31 26.31 -1.30 1.78
C THR A 31 26.44 -1.62 3.27
N ALA A 32 27.38 -2.52 3.56
CA ALA A 32 28.02 -2.62 4.86
C ALA A 32 28.82 -1.34 5.13
N THR A 33 28.31 -0.44 5.98
CA THR A 33 29.15 0.52 6.72
C THR A 33 28.61 0.74 8.13
N MET A 34 29.33 0.18 9.10
CA MET A 34 29.62 0.74 10.42
C MET A 34 28.50 1.53 11.12
N PHE A 35 27.67 0.84 11.90
CA PHE A 35 27.11 1.44 13.11
C PHE A 35 27.64 0.72 14.34
N SER A 36 28.47 1.46 15.07
CA SER A 36 29.13 1.10 16.32
C SER A 36 28.19 0.48 17.35
N LEU A 37 28.67 -0.59 17.97
CA LEU A 37 28.07 -1.33 19.08
C LEU A 37 27.62 -0.41 20.24
N ARG A 38 26.35 -0.52 20.63
CA ARG A 38 25.90 -0.28 22.01
C ARG A 38 25.04 -1.47 22.45
N PRO A 39 25.43 -2.21 23.52
CA PRO A 39 24.64 -3.33 24.00
C PRO A 39 23.40 -2.82 24.74
N ILE A 40 22.22 -3.25 24.29
CA ILE A 40 20.94 -3.08 24.99
C ILE A 40 20.69 -4.35 25.83
N PRO A 41 20.31 -4.24 27.12
CA PRO A 41 20.07 -5.40 27.96
C PRO A 41 18.82 -6.19 27.53
N VAL A 42 19.00 -7.51 27.48
CA VAL A 42 17.99 -8.53 27.25
C VAL A 42 16.91 -8.48 28.35
N GLN A 43 15.67 -8.20 27.98
CA GLN A 43 14.51 -8.62 28.77
C GLN A 43 13.70 -9.64 27.97
N LYS A 44 13.58 -10.83 28.54
CA LYS A 44 12.78 -11.96 28.05
C LYS A 44 11.30 -11.58 28.13
N ALA A 45 10.62 -11.47 27.00
CA ALA A 45 9.17 -11.38 26.95
C ALA A 45 8.61 -12.72 26.49
N THR A 46 7.93 -13.40 27.39
CA THR A 46 7.16 -14.62 27.16
C THR A 46 5.99 -14.35 26.21
N THR A 47 5.89 -15.19 25.19
CA THR A 47 4.79 -15.30 24.23
C THR A 47 3.47 -15.64 24.93
N THR A 48 2.47 -14.78 24.77
CA THR A 48 1.07 -15.16 25.00
C THR A 48 0.30 -14.91 23.72
N ILE A 49 -0.04 -16.01 23.04
CA ILE A 49 -0.95 -16.06 21.91
C ILE A 49 -2.35 -15.74 22.44
N LEU A 50 -3.01 -14.71 21.90
CA LEU A 50 -4.46 -14.54 22.08
C LEU A 50 -5.11 -14.27 20.73
N THR A 51 -5.76 -15.35 20.26
CA THR A 51 -6.81 -15.44 19.25
C THR A 51 -7.81 -14.30 19.33
N ARG A 52 -8.00 -13.59 18.21
CA ARG A 52 -9.02 -12.55 18.05
C ARG A 52 -10.21 -13.17 17.33
N CYS A 53 -11.24 -13.53 18.08
CA CYS A 53 -12.51 -13.98 17.50
C CYS A 53 -13.32 -12.77 17.04
N LEU A 54 -13.78 -12.81 15.78
CA LEU A 54 -14.84 -11.93 15.28
C LEU A 54 -16.14 -12.25 16.02
N SER A 55 -16.94 -11.24 16.34
CA SER A 55 -18.36 -11.44 16.65
C SER A 55 -19.17 -10.21 16.28
N THR A 56 -19.91 -10.38 15.19
CA THR A 56 -21.05 -9.59 14.75
C THR A 56 -22.30 -9.99 15.52
N SER A 57 -23.20 -9.01 15.67
CA SER A 57 -24.64 -9.14 15.91
C SER A 57 -25.16 -9.44 17.34
N SER A 58 -26.00 -8.50 17.79
CA SER A 58 -27.11 -8.66 18.75
C SER A 58 -28.14 -9.71 18.24
N PRO A 59 -29.19 -10.17 18.98
CA PRO A 59 -29.88 -9.51 20.10
C PRO A 59 -30.40 -10.44 21.27
N SER A 60 -31.12 -9.79 22.21
CA SER A 60 -32.27 -10.30 23.00
C SER A 60 -32.09 -10.76 24.46
N ARG A 61 -32.74 -9.98 25.34
CA ARG A 61 -33.54 -10.29 26.55
C ARG A 61 -33.31 -11.63 27.27
N LEU A 62 -33.08 -11.58 28.60
CA LEU A 62 -34.07 -11.83 29.66
C LEU A 62 -33.42 -11.79 31.07
N LEU A 63 -34.31 -11.66 32.06
CA LEU A 63 -34.11 -11.43 33.50
C LEU A 63 -33.34 -12.53 34.23
N ALA A 64 -32.51 -12.17 35.21
CA ALA A 64 -32.23 -13.03 36.38
C ALA A 64 -31.70 -12.21 37.57
N ILE A 65 -32.49 -12.19 38.65
CA ILE A 65 -32.09 -11.83 40.01
C ILE A 65 -31.04 -12.83 40.50
N SER A 66 -29.96 -12.35 41.12
CA SER A 66 -29.04 -13.21 41.87
C SER A 66 -28.74 -12.58 43.23
N THR A 67 -29.18 -13.31 44.25
CA THR A 67 -29.00 -13.03 45.67
C THR A 67 -27.70 -13.65 46.17
N THR A 68 -27.01 -12.90 47.04
CA THR A 68 -26.10 -13.37 48.10
C THR A 68 -24.85 -14.18 47.68
N LYS A 69 -23.64 -13.68 47.98
CA LYS A 69 -22.91 -13.85 49.26
C LYS A 69 -21.48 -13.32 49.10
N LEU A 70 -21.06 -12.45 50.03
CA LEU A 70 -19.65 -12.16 50.30
C LEU A 70 -18.97 -13.42 50.88
N PRO A 71 -17.63 -13.54 50.73
CA PRO A 71 -16.81 -13.31 51.92
C PRO A 71 -15.52 -12.51 51.66
N THR A 72 -15.42 -11.40 52.39
CA THR A 72 -14.30 -10.88 53.20
C THR A 72 -12.93 -11.57 53.10
N THR A 73 -11.87 -10.79 52.82
CA THR A 73 -10.52 -10.86 53.43
C THR A 73 -9.63 -9.68 52.94
N PRO A 74 -8.54 -9.31 53.66
CA PRO A 74 -8.29 -7.92 54.08
C PRO A 74 -7.26 -7.12 53.26
N LEU A 75 -7.16 -5.85 53.66
CA LEU A 75 -6.33 -4.75 53.17
C LEU A 75 -4.92 -5.12 52.69
N ARG A 76 -4.57 -4.63 51.50
CA ARG A 76 -3.20 -4.23 51.16
C ARG A 76 -3.21 -2.86 50.51
N GLN A 77 -3.05 -1.83 51.34
CA GLN A 77 -2.80 -0.46 50.87
C GLN A 77 -1.41 -0.41 50.25
N THR A 78 -1.34 -0.33 48.92
CA THR A 78 -0.14 0.12 48.23
C THR A 78 -0.23 1.63 48.02
N PRO A 79 0.82 2.42 48.30
CA PRO A 79 0.84 3.82 47.96
C PRO A 79 0.80 3.95 46.43
N ARG A 80 -0.34 4.39 45.91
CA ARG A 80 -0.53 4.68 44.49
C ARG A 80 0.25 5.96 44.21
N ASN A 81 1.49 5.78 43.79
CA ASN A 81 2.34 6.84 43.27
C ASN A 81 1.70 7.34 41.98
N SER A 82 0.82 8.34 42.10
CA SER A 82 0.17 9.02 40.99
C SER A 82 1.23 9.83 40.24
N ARG A 83 2.05 9.16 39.43
CA ARG A 83 2.77 9.81 38.34
C ARG A 83 1.69 10.29 37.38
N ARG A 84 1.32 11.57 37.52
CA ARG A 84 0.61 12.31 36.49
C ARG A 84 1.45 12.20 35.22
N LEU A 85 1.04 11.32 34.31
CA LEU A 85 1.49 11.34 32.93
C LEU A 85 1.04 12.70 32.38
N ALA A 86 1.97 13.65 32.34
CA ALA A 86 1.83 14.84 31.54
C ALA A 86 1.54 14.34 30.11
N HIS A 87 0.29 14.49 29.67
CA HIS A 87 -0.03 14.38 28.25
C HIS A 87 0.69 15.57 27.61
N ALA A 88 1.91 15.33 27.13
CA ALA A 88 2.51 16.23 26.16
C ALA A 88 1.49 16.33 25.02
N PRO A 89 0.96 17.52 24.71
CA PRO A 89 0.11 17.67 23.55
C PRO A 89 0.96 17.24 22.36
N PHE A 90 0.58 16.13 21.73
CA PHE A 90 1.07 15.80 20.40
C PHE A 90 0.68 16.98 19.52
N THR A 91 1.62 17.90 19.31
CA THR A 91 1.52 18.90 18.27
C THR A 91 1.52 18.11 16.97
N ARG A 92 0.32 17.78 16.49
CA ARG A 92 0.13 17.24 15.15
C ARG A 92 0.58 18.34 14.21
N THR A 93 1.83 18.26 13.79
CA THR A 93 2.40 19.11 12.75
C THR A 93 1.59 18.83 11.50
N TYR A 94 0.62 19.69 11.22
CA TYR A 94 0.05 19.80 9.89
C TYR A 94 1.18 20.36 9.03
N THR A 95 1.98 19.44 8.49
CA THR A 95 3.01 19.75 7.51
C THR A 95 2.30 20.38 6.32
N SER A 96 2.68 21.60 5.98
CA SER A 96 2.24 22.26 4.76
C SER A 96 2.47 21.29 3.59
N LYS A 97 1.46 21.08 2.73
CA LYS A 97 1.60 20.20 1.55
C LYS A 97 2.86 20.61 0.78
N SER A 98 3.83 19.71 0.71
CA SER A 98 5.07 19.94 -0.03
C SER A 98 4.82 19.82 -1.53
N SER A 99 5.74 20.32 -2.36
CA SER A 99 5.68 20.08 -3.80
C SER A 99 5.66 18.59 -4.16
N ALA A 100 6.25 17.72 -3.32
CA ALA A 100 6.20 16.27 -3.48
C ALA A 100 4.78 15.74 -3.28
N ASP A 101 4.07 16.22 -2.26
CA ASP A 101 2.71 15.77 -1.95
C ASP A 101 1.74 16.05 -3.10
N SER A 102 1.91 17.16 -3.84
CA SER A 102 1.09 17.45 -5.03
C SER A 102 1.34 16.47 -6.18
N LEU A 103 2.59 16.08 -6.43
CA LEU A 103 2.90 15.07 -7.44
C LEU A 103 2.40 13.69 -7.02
N ILE A 104 2.51 13.36 -5.73
CA ILE A 104 2.00 12.11 -5.17
C ILE A 104 0.48 12.04 -5.31
N GLU A 105 -0.25 13.12 -5.04
CA GLU A 105 -1.71 13.20 -5.23
C GLU A 105 -2.07 12.92 -6.69
N THR A 106 -1.39 13.55 -7.64
CA THR A 106 -1.62 13.33 -9.09
C THR A 106 -1.35 11.88 -9.50
N LEU A 107 -0.27 11.28 -8.99
CA LEU A 107 0.06 9.87 -9.26
C LEU A 107 -0.94 8.91 -8.61
N GLN A 108 -1.48 9.25 -7.44
CA GLN A 108 -2.50 8.46 -6.77
C GLN A 108 -3.82 8.49 -7.53
N ASP A 109 -4.23 9.66 -8.00
CA ASP A 109 -5.44 9.80 -8.82
C ASP A 109 -5.33 8.95 -10.09
N GLN A 110 -4.21 9.04 -10.80
CA GLN A 110 -3.94 8.23 -11.98
C GLN A 110 -3.86 6.72 -11.66
N TYR A 111 -3.34 6.35 -10.48
CA TYR A 111 -3.35 4.97 -10.01
C TYR A 111 -4.77 4.45 -9.78
N PHE A 112 -5.67 5.24 -9.19
CA PHE A 112 -7.07 4.86 -9.03
C PHE A 112 -7.75 4.67 -10.38
N THR A 113 -7.56 5.58 -11.34
CA THR A 113 -8.07 5.40 -12.71
C THR A 113 -7.57 4.09 -13.33
N ALA A 114 -6.29 3.77 -13.19
CA ALA A 114 -5.75 2.52 -13.73
C ALA A 114 -6.30 1.26 -13.01
N CYS A 115 -6.69 1.38 -11.73
CA CYS A 115 -7.34 0.30 -11.00
C CYS A 115 -8.78 0.08 -11.46
N ASP A 116 -9.53 1.15 -11.70
CA ASP A 116 -10.91 1.05 -12.21
C ASP A 116 -10.93 0.33 -13.57
N GLU A 117 -10.02 0.69 -14.49
CA GLU A 117 -9.90 0.02 -15.79
C GLU A 117 -9.46 -1.45 -15.65
N PHE A 118 -8.56 -1.76 -14.71
CA PHE A 118 -8.18 -3.14 -14.41
C PHE A 118 -9.36 -3.96 -13.88
N GLU A 119 -10.19 -3.39 -13.00
CA GLU A 119 -11.38 -4.05 -12.46
C GLU A 119 -12.35 -4.39 -13.59
N ILE A 120 -12.65 -3.43 -14.47
CA ILE A 120 -13.47 -3.66 -15.68
C ILE A 120 -12.88 -4.78 -16.53
N ALA A 121 -11.58 -4.72 -16.82
CA ALA A 121 -10.90 -5.73 -17.63
C ALA A 121 -10.96 -7.13 -17.00
N SER A 122 -10.85 -7.22 -15.67
CA SER A 122 -10.91 -8.48 -14.93
C SER A 122 -12.31 -9.10 -14.99
N GLU A 123 -13.36 -8.29 -14.79
CA GLU A 123 -14.74 -8.75 -14.89
C GLU A 123 -15.10 -9.20 -16.31
N GLU A 124 -14.69 -8.46 -17.33
CA GLU A 124 -15.03 -8.77 -18.72
C GLU A 124 -14.25 -9.99 -19.23
N THR A 125 -13.05 -10.23 -18.70
CA THR A 125 -12.30 -11.47 -18.93
C THR A 125 -13.01 -12.66 -18.28
N GLU A 126 -13.43 -12.56 -17.02
CA GLU A 126 -14.19 -13.62 -16.34
C GLU A 126 -15.51 -13.94 -17.06
N LYS A 127 -16.20 -12.91 -17.59
CA LYS A 127 -17.44 -13.06 -18.37
C LYS A 127 -17.21 -13.63 -19.78
N LYS A 128 -15.95 -13.80 -20.22
CA LYS A 128 -15.58 -14.16 -21.61
C LYS A 128 -16.25 -13.27 -22.64
N SER A 129 -16.34 -11.99 -22.30
CA SER A 129 -17.02 -10.98 -23.09
C SER A 129 -16.20 -10.64 -24.34
N VAL A 130 -16.89 -10.22 -25.40
CA VAL A 130 -16.26 -9.71 -26.63
C VAL A 130 -15.47 -8.41 -26.35
N TYR A 131 -15.82 -7.69 -25.29
CA TYR A 131 -15.16 -6.45 -24.88
C TYR A 131 -13.86 -6.66 -24.09
N GLY A 132 -13.69 -7.84 -23.47
CA GLY A 132 -12.54 -8.15 -22.62
C GLY A 132 -11.16 -7.83 -23.22
N PRO A 133 -10.87 -8.12 -24.50
CA PRO A 133 -9.60 -7.71 -25.12
C PRO A 133 -9.37 -6.19 -25.12
N GLY A 134 -10.40 -5.39 -25.38
CA GLY A 134 -10.32 -3.93 -25.40
C GLY A 134 -10.16 -3.35 -24.00
N ASP A 135 -10.86 -3.90 -23.01
CA ASP A 135 -10.74 -3.44 -21.62
C ASP A 135 -9.37 -3.77 -21.03
N ARG A 136 -8.81 -4.96 -21.35
CA ARG A 136 -7.41 -5.29 -21.01
C ARG A 136 -6.41 -4.32 -21.65
N GLU A 137 -6.68 -3.86 -22.87
CA GLU A 137 -5.87 -2.83 -23.52
C GLU A 137 -5.99 -1.49 -22.76
N ALA A 138 -7.19 -1.05 -22.41
CA ALA A 138 -7.40 0.17 -21.61
C ALA A 138 -6.64 0.15 -20.28
N ALA A 139 -6.70 -0.96 -19.54
CA ALA A 139 -5.93 -1.15 -18.30
C ALA A 139 -4.41 -1.03 -18.52
N ARG A 140 -3.88 -1.62 -19.60
CA ARG A 140 -2.46 -1.45 -19.99
C ARG A 140 -2.13 0.00 -20.33
N GLU A 141 -3.01 0.70 -21.02
CA GLU A 141 -2.75 2.09 -21.44
C GLU A 141 -2.65 3.03 -20.24
N GLU A 142 -3.61 2.97 -19.30
CA GLU A 142 -3.60 3.81 -18.10
C GLU A 142 -2.45 3.44 -17.14
N LEU A 143 -2.06 2.16 -17.05
CA LEU A 143 -0.85 1.75 -16.32
C LEU A 143 0.43 2.30 -16.96
N ASN A 144 0.54 2.28 -18.29
CA ASN A 144 1.70 2.86 -18.99
C ASN A 144 1.78 4.38 -18.80
N LYS A 145 0.62 5.06 -18.79
CA LYS A 145 0.53 6.48 -18.48
C LYS A 145 0.98 6.78 -17.05
N LEU A 146 0.55 5.97 -16.08
CA LEU A 146 1.00 6.05 -14.70
C LEU A 146 2.53 5.87 -14.58
N LYS A 147 3.10 4.87 -15.25
CA LYS A 147 4.54 4.62 -15.29
C LYS A 147 5.32 5.81 -15.85
N SER A 148 4.84 6.39 -16.94
CA SER A 148 5.45 7.59 -17.55
C SER A 148 5.44 8.78 -16.58
N MET A 149 4.29 9.06 -15.95
CA MET A 149 4.17 10.16 -14.98
C MET A 149 5.07 9.93 -13.76
N PHE A 150 5.18 8.69 -13.30
CA PHE A 150 6.02 8.32 -12.17
C PHE A 150 7.51 8.48 -12.49
N GLU A 151 7.96 8.05 -13.67
CA GLU A 151 9.35 8.21 -14.11
C GLU A 151 9.75 9.70 -14.17
N ASP A 152 8.87 10.53 -14.73
CA ASP A 152 9.10 11.97 -14.82
C ASP A 152 9.11 12.63 -13.43
N ALA A 153 8.24 12.19 -12.52
CA ALA A 153 8.24 12.65 -11.14
C ALA A 153 9.50 12.21 -10.36
N CYS A 154 10.05 11.03 -10.67
CA CYS A 154 11.27 10.51 -10.04
C CYS A 154 12.55 11.25 -10.47
N LYS A 155 12.54 11.97 -11.60
CA LYS A 155 13.68 12.80 -12.05
C LYS A 155 13.84 14.10 -11.25
N GLY A 156 12.84 14.47 -10.44
CA GLY A 156 12.84 15.68 -9.63
C GLY A 156 13.56 15.53 -8.28
N GLU A 157 13.69 16.66 -7.56
CA GLU A 157 14.32 16.75 -6.22
C GLU A 157 13.69 15.79 -5.20
N ASN A 158 12.39 15.50 -5.32
CA ASN A 158 11.65 14.64 -4.40
C ASN A 158 11.49 13.18 -4.89
N GLY A 159 12.32 12.76 -5.86
CA GLY A 159 12.15 11.49 -6.55
C GLY A 159 12.19 10.25 -5.64
N GLU A 160 13.04 10.26 -4.61
CA GLU A 160 13.16 9.15 -3.66
C GLU A 160 11.89 8.98 -2.80
N GLU A 161 11.29 10.08 -2.35
CA GLU A 161 10.04 10.03 -1.59
C GLU A 161 8.88 9.48 -2.44
N ILE A 162 8.79 9.95 -3.68
CA ILE A 162 7.78 9.50 -4.64
C ILE A 162 7.98 8.00 -4.92
N LYS A 163 9.22 7.56 -5.14
CA LYS A 163 9.58 6.15 -5.36
C LYS A 163 9.13 5.27 -4.19
N ASN A 164 9.41 5.69 -2.96
CA ASN A 164 9.04 4.94 -1.75
C ASN A 164 7.52 4.84 -1.55
N ARG A 165 6.76 5.90 -1.88
CA ARG A 165 5.30 5.92 -1.65
C ARG A 165 4.49 5.24 -2.74
N ILE A 166 4.90 5.37 -4.00
CA ILE A 166 4.09 4.95 -5.16
C ILE A 166 4.71 3.76 -5.90
N GLY A 167 6.03 3.56 -5.82
CA GLY A 167 6.72 2.51 -6.58
C GLY A 167 6.20 1.10 -6.31
N ASN A 168 5.90 0.76 -5.05
CA ASN A 168 5.36 -0.56 -4.73
C ASN A 168 3.96 -0.78 -5.33
N ARG A 169 3.10 0.25 -5.32
CA ARG A 169 1.73 0.17 -5.86
C ARG A 169 1.74 -0.04 -7.37
N ILE A 170 2.61 0.67 -8.09
CA ILE A 170 2.77 0.50 -9.54
C ILE A 170 3.24 -0.93 -9.85
N ARG A 171 4.16 -1.48 -9.06
CA ARG A 171 4.65 -2.85 -9.26
C ARG A 171 3.56 -3.90 -9.00
N GLU A 172 2.74 -3.71 -7.97
CA GLU A 172 1.60 -4.59 -7.68
C GLU A 172 0.60 -4.59 -8.83
N LEU A 173 0.20 -3.40 -9.30
CA LEU A 173 -0.73 -3.26 -10.41
C LEU A 173 -0.16 -3.83 -11.72
N ASP A 174 1.12 -3.62 -12.00
CA ASP A 174 1.76 -4.19 -13.19
C ASP A 174 1.78 -5.72 -13.18
N ASN A 175 2.12 -6.32 -12.02
CA ASN A 175 2.06 -7.76 -11.87
C ASN A 175 0.63 -8.29 -12.03
N ALA A 176 -0.38 -7.57 -11.52
CA ALA A 176 -1.78 -7.94 -11.64
C ALA A 176 -2.26 -7.89 -13.10
N VAL A 177 -1.93 -6.82 -13.84
CA VAL A 177 -2.23 -6.67 -15.27
C VAL A 177 -1.56 -7.78 -16.08
N GLN A 178 -0.27 -8.06 -15.85
CA GLN A 178 0.40 -9.18 -16.51
C GLN A 178 -0.22 -10.54 -16.18
N ALA A 179 -0.66 -10.76 -14.94
CA ALA A 179 -1.33 -12.00 -14.56
C ALA A 179 -2.67 -12.17 -15.28
N LEU A 180 -3.47 -11.10 -15.37
CA LEU A 180 -4.72 -11.09 -16.11
C LEU A 180 -4.53 -11.43 -17.59
N GLU A 181 -3.48 -10.89 -18.21
CA GLU A 181 -3.15 -11.17 -19.61
C GLU A 181 -2.74 -12.62 -19.85
N ARG A 182 -1.99 -13.22 -18.92
CA ARG A 182 -1.63 -14.64 -19.00
C ARG A 182 -2.88 -15.51 -18.89
N SER A 183 -3.73 -15.25 -17.89
CA SER A 183 -4.99 -15.99 -17.72
C SER A 183 -5.90 -15.88 -18.95
N ALA A 184 -5.93 -14.71 -19.59
CA ALA A 184 -6.70 -14.49 -20.80
C ALA A 184 -6.19 -15.27 -22.04
N LEU A 185 -4.93 -15.68 -22.06
CA LEU A 185 -4.35 -16.51 -23.13
C LEU A 185 -4.58 -18.02 -22.89
N GLU A 186 -4.84 -18.41 -21.65
CA GLU A 186 -5.01 -19.80 -21.23
C GLU A 186 -6.48 -20.28 -21.27
N GLU A 187 -7.44 -19.37 -21.46
CA GLU A 187 -8.87 -19.68 -21.69
C GLU A 187 -9.25 -19.93 -23.15
#